data_AF-A0AAD1IKM9-F1
#
_entry.id   AF-A0AAD1IKM9-F1
#
_cell.length_a   1.000
_cell.length_b   1.000
_cell.length_c   1.000
_cell.angle_alpha   90.00
_cell.angle_beta   90.00
_cell.angle_gamma   90.00
#
_symmetry.space_group_name_H-M   'P 1'
#
loop_
_entity.id
_entity.type
_entity.pdbx_description
1 polymer ?
#
loop_
_entity_poly.entity_id
_entity_poly.type
_entity_poly.pdbx_seq_one_letter_code
_entity_poly.pdbx_strand_id
1 'polypeptide(L)'
;MSEPNNTHGAGATVGEIRPLYTRVLLKLGGEMFGGGAVGLDPDVVHLVARQIAEVVRSGVQVAVVIGGGNFFRGAQLQQRGMERTRSDYMGMLGTVMNSLALQDFLEKEGIDTRVQTAITMGQVAEPYIPLRAVRHLEKGRVVIFGAGMGLPYFSTDTTAAQRALEIGAEVVLMAKAVDGVYTADPRKEPNAELLTAITHREVIDRGLAVADATAFSLCMDNGMPILVFNLLVDGNIARAVAGEKIGTLVTT
;
A
#
# COMPACT_ATOMS: atom_id res chain seq x y z
N MET A 1 -22.96 34.46 45.04
CA MET A 1 -23.04 34.23 43.59
C MET A 1 -21.72 34.65 42.99
N SER A 2 -20.89 33.69 42.60
CA SER A 2 -19.65 33.90 41.84
C SER A 2 -19.20 32.53 41.33
N GLU A 3 -19.65 32.18 40.12
CA GLU A 3 -19.11 31.04 39.37
C GLU A 3 -17.79 31.44 38.71
N PRO A 4 -16.77 30.57 38.68
CA PRO A 4 -15.55 30.81 37.94
C PRO A 4 -15.73 30.45 36.46
N ASN A 5 -15.22 31.35 35.63
CA ASN A 5 -15.19 31.29 34.18
C ASN A 5 -14.35 30.10 33.70
N ASN A 6 -14.97 29.10 33.09
CA ASN A 6 -14.30 27.93 32.52
C ASN A 6 -14.10 28.16 31.00
N THR A 7 -12.99 28.77 30.62
CA THR A 7 -12.58 28.87 29.21
C THR A 7 -11.93 27.56 28.79
N HIS A 8 -12.73 26.63 28.28
CA HIS A 8 -12.21 25.51 27.48
C HIS A 8 -11.80 26.03 26.11
N GLY A 9 -10.48 26.09 25.89
CA GLY A 9 -9.90 26.32 24.58
C GLY A 9 -10.39 25.24 23.62
N ALA A 10 -11.01 25.69 22.53
CA ALA A 10 -11.40 24.86 21.41
C ALA A 10 -10.14 24.17 20.88
N GLY A 11 -10.07 22.84 21.04
CA GLY A 11 -9.12 22.02 20.31
C GLY A 11 -9.40 22.17 18.82
N ALA A 12 -8.37 22.56 18.07
CA ALA A 12 -8.44 22.59 16.61
C ALA A 12 -8.84 21.21 16.10
N THR A 13 -10.01 21.11 15.50
CA THR A 13 -10.48 19.93 14.79
C THR A 13 -9.53 19.66 13.63
N VAL A 14 -8.90 18.48 13.64
CA VAL A 14 -8.26 17.88 12.46
C VAL A 14 -9.26 17.95 11.30
N GLY A 15 -8.85 18.47 10.15
CA GLY A 15 -9.74 18.69 9.00
C GLY A 15 -10.50 17.42 8.62
N GLU A 16 -11.81 17.54 8.42
CA GLU A 16 -12.69 16.43 8.09
C GLU A 16 -12.30 15.84 6.71
N ILE A 17 -11.78 14.60 6.68
CA ILE A 17 -11.46 13.90 5.44
C ILE A 17 -12.76 13.65 4.67
N ARG A 18 -12.85 14.16 3.44
CA ARG A 18 -13.94 13.86 2.50
C ARG A 18 -13.43 12.90 1.43
N PRO A 19 -13.61 11.58 1.62
CA PRO A 19 -13.01 10.59 0.74
C PRO A 19 -13.67 10.61 -0.66
N LEU A 20 -12.84 10.63 -1.71
CA LEU A 20 -13.29 10.37 -3.07
C LEU A 20 -13.54 8.87 -3.28
N TYR A 21 -12.70 8.03 -2.66
CA TYR A 21 -12.77 6.58 -2.74
C TYR A 21 -13.30 5.98 -1.44
N THR A 22 -14.27 5.09 -1.54
CA THR A 22 -14.86 4.33 -0.43
C THR A 22 -14.11 3.03 -0.12
N ARG A 23 -13.48 2.40 -1.13
CA ARG A 23 -12.66 1.19 -0.96
C ARG A 23 -11.37 1.31 -1.75
N VAL A 24 -10.23 1.18 -1.06
CA VAL A 24 -8.91 1.33 -1.67
C VAL A 24 -8.02 0.13 -1.38
N LEU A 25 -7.10 -0.17 -2.30
CA LEU A 25 -5.99 -1.07 -2.03
C LEU A 25 -4.69 -0.27 -1.96
N LEU A 26 -4.05 -0.27 -0.79
CA LEU A 26 -2.76 0.36 -0.55
C LEU A 26 -1.64 -0.66 -0.76
N LYS A 27 -0.80 -0.43 -1.77
CA LYS A 27 0.41 -1.21 -1.98
C LYS A 27 1.61 -0.50 -1.38
N LEU A 28 2.27 -1.16 -0.44
CA LEU A 28 3.45 -0.67 0.27
C LEU A 28 4.71 -1.40 -0.21
N GLY A 29 5.80 -0.66 -0.44
CA GLY A 29 7.12 -1.25 -0.63
C GLY A 29 7.65 -1.84 0.68
N GLY A 30 8.19 -3.06 0.64
CA GLY A 30 8.72 -3.70 1.86
C GLY A 30 9.99 -3.01 2.35
N GLU A 31 10.79 -2.51 1.43
CA GLU A 31 12.05 -1.79 1.68
C GLU A 31 11.86 -0.59 2.61
N MET A 32 10.69 0.05 2.53
CA MET A 32 10.34 1.18 3.39
C MET A 32 10.32 0.78 4.87
N PHE A 33 9.78 -0.40 5.18
CA PHE A 33 9.69 -0.91 6.54
C PHE A 33 11.06 -1.25 7.13
N GLY A 34 12.13 -1.31 6.34
CA GLY A 34 13.48 -1.58 6.85
C GLY A 34 14.27 -0.35 7.28
N GLY A 35 13.75 0.89 7.09
CA GLY A 35 14.48 2.12 7.44
C GLY A 35 15.83 2.28 6.70
N GLY A 36 16.00 1.60 5.56
CA GLY A 36 17.27 1.54 4.81
C GLY A 36 18.18 0.36 5.17
N ALA A 37 17.87 -0.40 6.22
CA ALA A 37 18.59 -1.59 6.64
C ALA A 37 17.78 -2.89 6.40
N VAL A 38 18.40 -4.03 6.69
CA VAL A 38 17.68 -5.32 6.75
C VAL A 38 16.97 -5.40 8.09
N GLY A 39 15.68 -5.72 8.08
CA GLY A 39 14.88 -5.84 9.29
C GLY A 39 13.61 -5.00 9.25
N LEU A 40 13.14 -4.58 10.42
CA LEU A 40 11.93 -3.81 10.61
C LEU A 40 12.27 -2.56 11.45
N ASP A 41 11.88 -1.40 10.95
CA ASP A 41 11.95 -0.10 11.62
C ASP A 41 10.58 0.21 12.25
N PRO A 42 10.44 0.13 13.58
CA PRO A 42 9.17 0.36 14.27
C PRO A 42 8.58 1.75 14.03
N ASP A 43 9.43 2.77 13.87
CA ASP A 43 8.97 4.16 13.72
C ASP A 43 8.29 4.35 12.36
N VAL A 44 8.85 3.72 11.31
CA VAL A 44 8.23 3.72 9.97
C VAL A 44 6.91 2.95 9.97
N VAL A 45 6.86 1.78 10.61
CA VAL A 45 5.63 0.98 10.70
C VAL A 45 4.55 1.74 11.47
N HIS A 46 4.92 2.39 12.58
CA HIS A 46 4.00 3.21 13.36
C HIS A 46 3.46 4.41 12.57
N LEU A 47 4.33 5.13 11.84
CA LEU A 47 3.91 6.24 10.97
C LEU A 47 2.87 5.79 9.94
N VAL A 48 3.12 4.65 9.29
CA VAL A 48 2.19 4.09 8.30
C VAL A 48 0.89 3.63 8.94
N ALA A 49 0.95 2.94 10.08
CA ALA A 49 -0.23 2.51 10.82
C ALA A 49 -1.12 3.70 11.23
N ARG A 50 -0.52 4.78 11.73
CA ARG A 50 -1.23 6.01 12.11
C ARG A 50 -1.95 6.65 10.92
N GLN A 51 -1.28 6.77 9.77
CA GLN A 51 -1.90 7.32 8.55
C GLN A 51 -3.04 6.44 8.02
N ILE A 52 -2.88 5.10 8.05
CA ILE A 52 -3.96 4.18 7.67
C ILE A 52 -5.13 4.32 8.66
N ALA A 53 -4.86 4.40 9.95
CA ALA A 53 -5.88 4.54 10.98
C ALA A 53 -6.70 5.83 10.82
N GLU A 54 -6.05 6.94 10.46
CA GLU A 54 -6.73 8.19 10.12
C GLU A 54 -7.74 8.02 8.98
N VAL A 55 -7.34 7.33 7.90
CA VAL A 55 -8.21 7.04 6.76
C VAL A 55 -9.35 6.10 7.14
N VAL A 56 -9.08 5.02 7.87
CA VAL A 56 -10.12 4.06 8.28
C VAL A 56 -11.17 4.73 9.17
N ARG A 57 -10.75 5.63 10.07
CA ARG A 57 -11.66 6.40 10.94
C ARG A 57 -12.59 7.33 10.16
N SER A 58 -12.23 7.70 8.92
CA SER A 58 -13.12 8.45 8.00
C SER A 58 -14.18 7.57 7.31
N GLY A 59 -14.20 6.25 7.56
CA GLY A 59 -15.17 5.30 7.01
C GLY A 59 -14.71 4.58 5.74
N VAL A 60 -13.48 4.83 5.29
CA VAL A 60 -12.92 4.20 4.09
C VAL A 60 -12.47 2.77 4.38
N GLN A 61 -12.80 1.87 3.47
CA GLN A 61 -12.41 0.46 3.53
C GLN A 61 -11.00 0.29 2.95
N VAL A 62 -10.04 -0.04 3.81
CA VAL A 62 -8.63 -0.13 3.41
C VAL A 62 -8.17 -1.58 3.38
N ALA A 63 -7.69 -2.02 2.22
CA ALA A 63 -6.91 -3.23 2.07
C ALA A 63 -5.43 -2.89 1.82
N VAL A 64 -4.52 -3.76 2.26
CA VAL A 64 -3.08 -3.51 2.18
C VAL A 64 -2.35 -4.72 1.57
N VAL A 65 -1.42 -4.45 0.65
CA VAL A 65 -0.41 -5.41 0.19
C VAL A 65 0.97 -4.84 0.51
N ILE A 66 1.85 -5.63 1.12
CA ILE A 66 3.18 -5.17 1.54
C ILE A 66 4.26 -6.05 0.91
N GLY A 67 5.30 -5.43 0.35
CA GLY A 67 6.51 -6.13 -0.11
C GLY A 67 7.30 -6.78 1.04
N GLY A 68 8.23 -7.68 0.71
CA GLY A 68 9.12 -8.35 1.68
C GLY A 68 10.60 -7.95 1.56
N GLY A 69 10.90 -6.90 0.78
CA GLY A 69 12.26 -6.54 0.36
C GLY A 69 13.20 -6.10 1.48
N ASN A 70 12.68 -5.67 2.63
CA ASN A 70 13.44 -5.35 3.84
C ASN A 70 14.05 -6.58 4.52
N PHE A 71 13.41 -7.74 4.46
CA PHE A 71 13.99 -8.98 5.01
C PHE A 71 14.82 -9.72 3.97
N PHE A 72 14.44 -9.60 2.69
CA PHE A 72 14.98 -10.45 1.65
C PHE A 72 15.17 -9.72 0.32
N ARG A 73 16.44 -9.48 -0.04
CA ARG A 73 16.81 -8.89 -1.34
C ARG A 73 17.04 -9.99 -2.37
N GLY A 74 15.95 -10.58 -2.87
CA GLY A 74 15.98 -11.78 -3.71
C GLY A 74 16.93 -11.70 -4.92
N ALA A 75 17.00 -10.54 -5.58
CA ALA A 75 17.92 -10.33 -6.71
C ALA A 75 19.40 -10.51 -6.32
N GLN A 76 19.81 -10.10 -5.12
CA GLN A 76 21.19 -10.23 -4.65
C GLN A 76 21.55 -11.68 -4.32
N LEU A 77 20.59 -12.46 -3.82
CA LEU A 77 20.80 -13.87 -3.47
C LEU A 77 20.74 -14.79 -4.68
N GLN A 78 19.92 -14.46 -5.69
CA GLN A 78 19.91 -15.15 -6.98
C GLN A 78 21.26 -14.98 -7.71
N GLN A 79 21.84 -13.77 -7.67
CA GLN A 79 23.20 -13.54 -8.20
C GLN A 79 24.27 -14.37 -7.49
N ARG A 80 23.99 -14.87 -6.28
CA ARG A 80 24.87 -15.76 -5.50
C ARG A 80 24.48 -17.24 -5.59
N GLY A 81 23.67 -17.62 -6.59
CA GLY A 81 23.36 -19.02 -6.90
C GLY A 81 22.11 -19.59 -6.24
N MET A 82 21.29 -18.77 -5.58
CA MET A 82 20.00 -19.22 -5.06
C MET A 82 19.00 -19.42 -6.21
N GLU A 83 18.32 -20.57 -6.20
CA GLU A 83 17.25 -20.86 -7.16
C GLU A 83 16.06 -19.88 -6.97
N ARG A 84 15.51 -19.42 -8.10
CA ARG A 84 14.51 -18.34 -8.14
C ARG A 84 13.26 -18.65 -7.33
N THR A 85 12.69 -19.84 -7.50
CA THR A 85 11.47 -20.29 -6.83
C THR A 85 11.63 -20.24 -5.31
N ARG A 86 12.74 -20.74 -4.77
CA ARG A 86 13.03 -20.64 -3.32
C ARG A 86 13.18 -19.19 -2.87
N SER A 87 13.87 -18.38 -3.67
CA SER A 87 14.03 -16.94 -3.42
C SER A 87 12.68 -16.23 -3.31
N ASP A 88 11.74 -16.52 -4.21
CA ASP A 88 10.40 -15.93 -4.19
C ASP A 88 9.58 -16.39 -2.97
N TYR A 89 9.67 -17.67 -2.57
CA TYR A 89 9.03 -18.14 -1.33
C TYR A 89 9.58 -17.45 -0.08
N MET A 90 10.89 -17.22 0.00
CA MET A 90 11.48 -16.45 1.11
C MET A 90 10.96 -15.00 1.10
N GLY A 91 10.85 -14.39 -0.08
CA GLY A 91 10.23 -13.07 -0.23
C GLY A 91 8.78 -13.04 0.24
N MET A 92 7.98 -14.06 -0.10
CA MET A 92 6.60 -14.22 0.37
C MET A 92 6.52 -14.33 1.89
N LEU A 93 7.41 -15.07 2.55
CA LEU A 93 7.47 -15.10 4.02
C LEU A 93 7.81 -13.72 4.60
N GLY A 94 8.70 -12.95 3.96
CA GLY A 94 8.97 -11.56 4.34
C GLY A 94 7.72 -10.67 4.29
N THR A 95 6.85 -10.86 3.29
CA THR A 95 5.56 -10.12 3.25
C THR A 95 4.64 -10.48 4.41
N VAL A 96 4.65 -11.74 4.88
CA VAL A 96 3.87 -12.17 6.04
C VAL A 96 4.41 -11.52 7.31
N MET A 97 5.74 -11.49 7.49
CA MET A 97 6.36 -10.82 8.63
C MET A 97 5.98 -9.34 8.70
N ASN A 98 6.03 -8.62 7.58
CA ASN A 98 5.57 -7.22 7.52
C ASN A 98 4.07 -7.07 7.77
N SER A 99 3.26 -8.03 7.32
CA SER A 99 1.80 -8.00 7.53
C SER A 99 1.45 -8.11 9.02
N LEU A 100 2.13 -9.02 9.75
CA LEU A 100 1.97 -9.17 11.19
C LEU A 100 2.44 -7.95 11.96
N ALA A 101 3.57 -7.36 11.55
CA ALA A 101 4.05 -6.11 12.12
C ALA A 101 3.04 -4.97 11.95
N LEU A 102 2.53 -4.76 10.72
CA LEU A 102 1.54 -3.71 10.50
C LEU A 102 0.23 -3.97 11.27
N GLN A 103 -0.21 -5.22 11.36
CA GLN A 103 -1.37 -5.61 12.17
C GLN A 103 -1.21 -5.16 13.62
N ASP A 104 -0.09 -5.49 14.28
CA ASP A 104 0.15 -5.14 15.68
C ASP A 104 0.10 -3.61 15.92
N PHE A 105 0.71 -2.83 15.02
CA PHE A 105 0.70 -1.37 15.14
C PHE A 105 -0.66 -0.75 14.84
N LEU A 106 -1.44 -1.31 13.91
CA LEU A 106 -2.82 -0.88 13.66
C LEU A 106 -3.74 -1.22 14.84
N GLU A 107 -3.57 -2.37 15.47
CA GLU A 107 -4.33 -2.76 16.66
C GLU A 107 -4.02 -1.84 17.86
N LYS A 108 -2.76 -1.40 18.00
CA LYS A 108 -2.37 -0.36 18.97
C LYS A 108 -3.00 1.01 18.69
N GLU A 109 -3.30 1.32 17.43
CA GLU A 109 -4.08 2.48 17.01
C GLU A 109 -5.61 2.28 17.18
N GLY A 110 -6.04 1.13 17.74
CA GLY A 110 -7.45 0.82 17.95
C GLY A 110 -8.20 0.43 16.68
N ILE A 111 -7.49 0.02 15.63
CA ILE A 111 -8.08 -0.42 14.37
C ILE A 111 -8.13 -1.95 14.33
N ASP A 112 -9.34 -2.50 14.19
CA ASP A 112 -9.51 -3.93 13.96
C ASP A 112 -8.88 -4.34 12.62
N THR A 113 -8.03 -5.37 12.63
CA THR A 113 -7.35 -5.83 11.41
C THR A 113 -7.46 -7.34 11.20
N ARG A 114 -7.28 -7.80 9.96
CA ARG A 114 -7.15 -9.22 9.63
C ARG A 114 -6.05 -9.43 8.61
N VAL A 115 -5.07 -10.26 8.97
CA VAL A 115 -4.07 -10.76 8.02
C VAL A 115 -4.63 -11.99 7.31
N GLN A 116 -4.57 -11.96 5.98
CA GLN A 116 -4.91 -13.10 5.13
C GLN A 116 -3.73 -13.48 4.25
N THR A 117 -3.41 -14.77 4.15
CA THR A 117 -2.26 -15.26 3.39
C THR A 117 -2.67 -16.13 2.22
N ALA A 118 -1.98 -15.97 1.09
CA ALA A 118 -2.16 -16.86 -0.08
C ALA A 118 -1.60 -18.27 0.17
N ILE A 119 -0.51 -18.39 0.94
CA ILE A 119 -0.01 -19.67 1.44
C ILE A 119 -0.69 -19.96 2.79
N THR A 120 -1.34 -21.11 2.91
CA THR A 120 -2.08 -21.47 4.12
C THR A 120 -1.14 -21.66 5.31
N MET A 121 -1.38 -20.91 6.39
CA MET A 121 -0.62 -20.99 7.64
C MET A 121 -1.53 -20.75 8.85
N GLY A 122 -2.37 -21.74 9.17
CA GLY A 122 -3.52 -21.58 10.07
C GLY A 122 -3.21 -21.14 11.51
N GLN A 123 -1.98 -21.28 11.99
CA GLN A 123 -1.56 -20.78 13.31
C GLN A 123 -1.17 -19.29 13.30
N VAL A 124 -0.94 -18.72 12.12
CA VAL A 124 -0.35 -17.38 11.95
C VAL A 124 -1.37 -16.40 11.36
N ALA A 125 -2.11 -16.81 10.33
CA ALA A 125 -3.03 -15.94 9.62
C ALA A 125 -4.18 -16.71 8.98
N GLU A 126 -5.28 -16.00 8.67
CA GLU A 126 -6.40 -16.58 7.92
C GLU A 126 -5.95 -16.94 6.49
N PRO A 127 -6.45 -18.03 5.88
CA PRO A 127 -6.27 -18.23 4.45
C PRO A 127 -7.03 -17.14 3.66
N TYR A 128 -6.43 -16.67 2.56
CA TYR A 128 -7.10 -15.72 1.68
C TYR A 128 -8.35 -16.34 1.04
N ILE A 129 -9.49 -15.68 1.24
CA ILE A 129 -10.77 -15.99 0.58
C ILE A 129 -11.40 -14.64 0.20
N PRO A 130 -11.60 -14.34 -1.10
CA PRO A 130 -12.07 -13.03 -1.56
C PRO A 130 -13.32 -12.52 -0.83
N LEU A 131 -14.36 -13.35 -0.74
CA LEU A 131 -15.61 -13.00 -0.08
C LEU A 131 -15.46 -12.74 1.43
N ARG A 132 -14.50 -13.41 2.08
CA ARG A 132 -14.19 -13.16 3.50
C ARG A 132 -13.45 -11.83 3.66
N ALA A 133 -12.52 -11.49 2.75
CA ALA A 133 -11.85 -10.20 2.73
C ALA A 133 -12.86 -9.06 2.60
N VAL A 134 -13.78 -9.15 1.63
CA VAL A 134 -14.86 -8.17 1.44
C VAL A 134 -15.71 -8.05 2.71
N ARG A 135 -16.07 -9.18 3.34
CA ARG A 135 -16.88 -9.14 4.58
C ARG A 135 -16.15 -8.50 5.77
N HIS A 136 -14.83 -8.58 5.83
CA HIS A 136 -14.04 -7.86 6.85
C HIS A 136 -14.00 -6.36 6.54
N LEU A 137 -13.78 -5.97 5.28
CA LEU A 137 -13.80 -4.57 4.83
C LEU A 137 -15.13 -3.89 5.12
N GLU A 138 -16.25 -4.56 4.84
CA GLU A 138 -17.62 -4.07 5.16
C GLU A 138 -17.85 -3.80 6.65
N LYS A 139 -17.07 -4.44 7.54
CA LYS A 139 -17.13 -4.24 8.99
C LYS A 139 -16.18 -3.13 9.48
N GLY A 140 -15.53 -2.41 8.57
CA GLY A 140 -14.56 -1.36 8.90
C GLY A 140 -13.19 -1.90 9.32
N ARG A 141 -12.90 -3.18 9.08
CA ARG A 141 -11.60 -3.77 9.41
C ARG A 141 -10.60 -3.52 8.29
N VAL A 142 -9.34 -3.31 8.65
CA VAL A 142 -8.24 -3.34 7.68
C VAL A 142 -7.92 -4.79 7.32
N VAL A 143 -7.84 -5.09 6.02
CA VAL A 143 -7.42 -6.41 5.55
C VAL A 143 -6.02 -6.32 4.97
N ILE A 144 -5.08 -7.11 5.50
CA ILE A 144 -3.68 -7.11 5.08
C ILE A 144 -3.38 -8.44 4.38
N PHE A 145 -2.94 -8.38 3.13
CA PHE A 145 -2.63 -9.55 2.33
C PHE A 145 -1.15 -9.89 2.40
N GLY A 146 -0.84 -11.05 3.00
CA GLY A 146 0.48 -11.63 3.07
C GLY A 146 0.68 -12.79 2.08
N ALA A 147 1.95 -13.18 1.92
CA ALA A 147 2.42 -14.23 1.00
C ALA A 147 2.14 -13.97 -0.49
N GLY A 148 1.91 -12.73 -0.91
CA GLY A 148 1.71 -12.37 -2.32
C GLY A 148 0.55 -13.14 -2.97
N MET A 149 0.80 -13.66 -4.17
CA MET A 149 -0.10 -14.61 -4.85
C MET A 149 0.08 -16.06 -4.42
N GLY A 150 1.06 -16.37 -3.56
CA GLY A 150 1.44 -17.75 -3.23
C GLY A 150 2.18 -18.47 -4.36
N LEU A 151 2.51 -17.76 -5.43
CA LEU A 151 3.13 -18.28 -6.64
C LEU A 151 4.46 -17.55 -6.91
N PRO A 152 5.57 -18.28 -7.13
CA PRO A 152 6.82 -17.71 -7.63
C PRO A 152 6.62 -16.98 -8.97
N TYR A 153 7.59 -16.14 -9.35
CA TYR A 153 7.58 -15.30 -10.57
C TYR A 153 6.59 -14.12 -10.58
N PHE A 154 5.71 -14.00 -9.58
CA PHE A 154 4.80 -12.87 -9.45
C PHE A 154 5.29 -11.86 -8.42
N SER A 155 5.08 -10.57 -8.71
CA SER A 155 5.46 -9.48 -7.83
C SER A 155 4.34 -9.17 -6.83
N THR A 156 4.65 -8.33 -5.83
CA THR A 156 3.62 -7.76 -4.95
C THR A 156 2.79 -6.67 -5.64
N ASP A 157 3.27 -6.04 -6.71
CA ASP A 157 2.46 -5.13 -7.53
C ASP A 157 1.39 -5.94 -8.28
N THR A 158 1.74 -7.11 -8.83
CA THR A 158 0.75 -8.00 -9.47
C THR A 158 -0.28 -8.49 -8.47
N THR A 159 0.16 -8.82 -7.25
CA THR A 159 -0.73 -9.18 -6.14
C THR A 159 -1.68 -8.02 -5.81
N ALA A 160 -1.18 -6.79 -5.74
CA ALA A 160 -1.97 -5.60 -5.46
C ALA A 160 -3.07 -5.38 -6.51
N ALA A 161 -2.72 -5.40 -7.80
CA ALA A 161 -3.69 -5.27 -8.88
C ALA A 161 -4.77 -6.36 -8.82
N GLN A 162 -4.35 -7.61 -8.63
CA GLN A 162 -5.25 -8.76 -8.59
C GLN A 162 -6.19 -8.73 -7.38
N ARG A 163 -5.68 -8.42 -6.17
CA ARG A 163 -6.51 -8.30 -4.97
C ARG A 163 -7.46 -7.11 -5.05
N ALA A 164 -7.04 -6.00 -5.65
CA ALA A 164 -7.88 -4.82 -5.81
C ALA A 164 -9.12 -5.14 -6.66
N LEU A 165 -8.93 -5.89 -7.75
CA LEU A 165 -10.04 -6.36 -8.58
C LEU A 165 -10.97 -7.31 -7.82
N GLU A 166 -10.42 -8.30 -7.11
CA GLU A 166 -11.23 -9.30 -6.37
C GLU A 166 -12.05 -8.70 -5.24
N ILE A 167 -11.53 -7.69 -4.55
CA ILE A 167 -12.24 -7.00 -3.48
C ILE A 167 -13.07 -5.82 -4.00
N GLY A 168 -13.07 -5.52 -5.30
CA GLY A 168 -13.77 -4.36 -5.86
C GLY A 168 -13.29 -3.02 -5.29
N ALA A 169 -11.98 -2.84 -5.14
CA ALA A 169 -11.41 -1.54 -4.81
C ALA A 169 -11.58 -0.56 -5.99
N GLU A 170 -11.67 0.73 -5.69
CA GLU A 170 -11.87 1.79 -6.69
C GLU A 170 -10.55 2.35 -7.23
N VAL A 171 -9.45 2.10 -6.52
CA VAL A 171 -8.10 2.54 -6.90
C VAL A 171 -7.03 1.68 -6.23
N VAL A 172 -5.92 1.45 -6.94
CA VAL A 172 -4.67 0.95 -6.38
C VAL A 172 -3.77 2.13 -6.01
N LEU A 173 -3.60 2.36 -4.71
CA LEU A 173 -2.72 3.37 -4.14
C LEU A 173 -1.29 2.80 -4.04
N MET A 174 -0.43 3.18 -4.99
CA MET A 174 0.97 2.73 -5.05
C MET A 174 1.86 3.69 -4.26
N ALA A 175 2.09 3.35 -2.99
CA ALA A 175 2.99 4.10 -2.11
C ALA A 175 4.45 3.85 -2.48
N LYS A 176 5.16 4.91 -2.85
CA LYS A 176 6.60 4.90 -3.16
C LYS A 176 7.35 5.91 -2.30
N ALA A 177 8.67 5.91 -2.43
CA ALA A 177 9.57 6.93 -1.87
C ALA A 177 9.85 8.09 -2.85
N VAL A 178 9.06 8.21 -3.92
CA VAL A 178 9.13 9.27 -4.92
C VAL A 178 7.76 9.90 -5.08
N ASP A 179 7.71 11.16 -5.53
CA ASP A 179 6.47 11.94 -5.56
C ASP A 179 5.44 11.42 -6.56
N GLY A 180 5.87 10.73 -7.62
CA GLY A 180 4.98 10.09 -8.58
C GLY A 180 5.74 9.55 -9.78
N VAL A 181 5.11 9.60 -10.94
CA VAL A 181 5.68 9.24 -12.24
C VAL A 181 6.25 10.49 -12.90
N TYR A 182 7.52 10.43 -13.28
CA TYR A 182 8.21 11.52 -13.95
C TYR A 182 8.33 11.27 -15.45
N THR A 183 8.55 12.33 -16.23
CA THR A 183 8.80 12.24 -17.67
C THR A 183 10.06 11.43 -18.02
N ALA A 184 11.02 11.36 -17.10
CA ALA A 184 12.24 10.56 -17.15
C ALA A 184 12.70 10.24 -15.71
N ASP A 185 13.76 9.44 -15.53
CA ASP A 185 14.33 9.17 -14.20
C ASP A 185 14.94 10.47 -13.61
N PRO A 186 14.37 11.07 -12.55
CA PRO A 186 14.83 12.35 -12.01
C PRO A 186 16.23 12.28 -11.41
N ARG A 187 16.77 11.08 -11.17
CA ARG A 187 18.16 10.88 -10.71
C ARG A 187 19.17 10.99 -11.84
N LYS A 188 18.72 10.82 -13.09
CA LYS A 188 19.56 10.83 -14.29
C LYS A 188 19.33 12.06 -15.15
N GLU A 189 18.08 12.50 -15.22
CA GLU A 189 17.62 13.63 -16.04
C GLU A 189 17.13 14.76 -15.13
N PRO A 190 17.91 15.85 -14.94
CA PRO A 190 17.54 16.96 -14.07
C PRO A 190 16.26 17.69 -14.49
N ASN A 191 15.90 17.61 -15.78
CA ASN A 191 14.70 18.23 -16.34
C ASN A 191 13.47 17.29 -16.30
N ALA A 192 13.54 16.18 -15.55
CA ALA A 192 12.41 15.29 -15.38
C ALA A 192 11.27 16.00 -14.63
N GLU A 193 10.10 16.07 -15.26
CA GLU A 193 8.93 16.74 -14.70
C GLU A 193 7.96 15.71 -14.11
N LEU A 194 7.35 16.03 -12.97
CA LEU A 194 6.32 15.21 -12.36
C LEU A 194 5.03 15.29 -13.19
N LEU A 195 4.50 14.15 -13.58
CA LEU A 195 3.20 14.06 -14.25
C LEU A 195 2.10 14.02 -13.18
N THR A 196 1.05 14.83 -13.32
CA THR A 196 -0.09 14.79 -12.38
C THR A 196 -1.15 13.78 -12.78
N ALA A 197 -1.30 13.55 -14.10
CA ALA A 197 -2.15 12.52 -14.67
C ALA A 197 -1.51 11.98 -15.95
N ILE A 198 -1.77 10.71 -16.26
CA ILE A 198 -1.33 10.05 -17.50
C ILE A 198 -2.26 8.88 -17.81
N THR A 199 -2.47 8.57 -19.09
CA THR A 199 -3.26 7.38 -19.44
C THR A 199 -2.43 6.10 -19.36
N HIS A 200 -3.10 4.95 -19.19
CA HIS A 200 -2.42 3.65 -19.25
C HIS A 200 -1.64 3.47 -20.57
N ARG A 201 -2.24 3.91 -21.68
CA ARG A 201 -1.65 3.87 -23.02
C ARG A 201 -0.37 4.70 -23.11
N GLU A 202 -0.41 5.95 -22.63
CA GLU A 202 0.74 6.85 -22.67
C GLU A 202 1.91 6.34 -21.82
N VAL A 203 1.66 5.68 -20.69
CA VAL A 203 2.71 5.04 -19.89
C VAL A 203 3.46 3.99 -20.70
N ILE A 204 2.74 3.16 -21.46
CA ILE A 204 3.34 2.12 -22.33
C ILE A 204 4.10 2.79 -23.48
N ASP A 205 3.45 3.71 -24.20
CA ASP A 205 4.01 4.36 -25.38
C ASP A 205 5.31 5.13 -25.05
N ARG A 206 5.40 5.67 -23.82
CA ARG A 206 6.57 6.41 -23.32
C ARG A 206 7.56 5.55 -22.53
N GLY A 207 7.26 4.26 -22.31
CA GLY A 207 8.12 3.35 -21.55
C GLY A 207 8.34 3.76 -20.09
N LEU A 208 7.34 4.37 -19.44
CA LEU A 208 7.45 4.83 -18.05
C LEU A 208 7.24 3.68 -17.06
N ALA A 209 8.05 3.64 -16.00
CA ALA A 209 8.00 2.57 -15.01
C ALA A 209 7.04 2.87 -13.85
N VAL A 210 5.79 2.42 -13.96
CA VAL A 210 4.74 2.59 -12.92
C VAL A 210 4.68 1.39 -11.98
N ALA A 211 4.53 0.19 -12.54
CA ALA A 211 4.51 -1.10 -11.88
C ALA A 211 5.21 -2.12 -12.79
N ASP A 212 5.33 -3.38 -12.37
CA ASP A 212 5.71 -4.42 -13.32
C ASP A 212 4.66 -4.57 -14.45
N ALA A 213 5.10 -5.04 -15.61
CA ALA A 213 4.27 -5.09 -16.82
C ALA A 213 3.01 -5.96 -16.66
N THR A 214 3.04 -7.00 -15.81
CA THR A 214 1.90 -7.87 -15.56
C THR A 214 0.85 -7.15 -14.72
N ALA A 215 1.27 -6.51 -13.63
CA ALA A 215 0.40 -5.70 -12.79
C ALA A 215 -0.24 -4.56 -13.58
N PHE A 216 0.58 -3.87 -14.39
CA PHE A 216 0.13 -2.73 -15.17
C PHE A 216 -0.90 -3.12 -16.23
N SER A 217 -0.62 -4.19 -16.99
CA SER A 217 -1.58 -4.71 -17.98
C SER A 217 -2.89 -5.13 -17.32
N LEU A 218 -2.83 -5.82 -16.17
CA LEU A 218 -4.02 -6.24 -15.45
C LEU A 218 -4.89 -5.05 -15.02
N CYS A 219 -4.27 -3.95 -14.56
CA CYS A 219 -5.01 -2.72 -14.24
C CYS A 219 -5.62 -2.07 -15.49
N MET A 220 -4.83 -1.94 -16.56
CA MET A 220 -5.27 -1.33 -17.82
C MET A 220 -6.48 -2.07 -18.42
N ASP A 221 -6.40 -3.39 -18.52
CA ASP A 221 -7.43 -4.24 -19.14
C ASP A 221 -8.76 -4.20 -18.37
N ASN A 222 -8.71 -3.89 -17.08
CA ASN A 222 -9.88 -3.81 -16.21
C ASN A 222 -10.27 -2.36 -15.84
N GLY A 223 -9.63 -1.36 -16.44
CA GLY A 223 -9.88 0.06 -16.14
C GLY A 223 -9.62 0.44 -14.68
N MET A 224 -8.75 -0.29 -13.97
CA MET A 224 -8.41 -0.05 -12.56
C MET A 224 -7.47 1.16 -12.46
N PRO A 225 -7.87 2.27 -11.79
CA PRO A 225 -6.99 3.40 -11.59
C PRO A 225 -5.80 3.06 -10.70
N ILE A 226 -4.65 3.67 -11.00
CA ILE A 226 -3.44 3.57 -10.18
C ILE A 226 -3.03 4.97 -9.75
N LEU A 227 -2.91 5.23 -8.45
CA LEU A 227 -2.36 6.49 -7.93
C LEU A 227 -0.96 6.24 -7.37
N VAL A 228 0.07 6.80 -8.00
CA VAL A 228 1.45 6.74 -7.50
C VAL A 228 1.74 7.99 -6.69
N PHE A 229 2.15 7.83 -5.44
CA PHE A 229 2.42 8.96 -4.55
C PHE A 229 3.52 8.64 -3.53
N ASN A 230 4.07 9.69 -2.92
CA ASN A 230 5.07 9.58 -1.88
C ASN A 230 4.42 9.32 -0.51
N LEU A 231 4.73 8.18 0.11
CA LEU A 231 4.20 7.82 1.43
C LEU A 231 4.96 8.46 2.61
N LEU A 232 6.20 8.93 2.38
CA LEU A 232 7.03 9.51 3.44
C LEU A 232 6.55 10.89 3.88
N VAL A 233 5.67 11.53 3.10
CA VAL A 233 5.02 12.78 3.48
C VAL A 233 3.80 12.46 4.33
N ASP A 234 3.82 12.92 5.57
CA ASP A 234 2.72 12.70 6.52
C ASP A 234 1.39 13.23 5.98
N GLY A 235 0.32 12.46 6.18
CA GLY A 235 -1.03 12.75 5.67
C GLY A 235 -1.27 12.41 4.19
N ASN A 236 -0.26 11.99 3.43
CA ASN A 236 -0.47 11.72 1.99
C ASN A 236 -1.43 10.56 1.71
N ILE A 237 -1.56 9.56 2.58
CA ILE A 237 -2.59 8.52 2.38
C ILE A 237 -3.99 9.15 2.43
N ALA A 238 -4.28 10.00 3.42
CA ALA A 238 -5.56 10.68 3.53
C ALA A 238 -5.85 11.58 2.32
N ARG A 239 -4.85 12.35 1.88
CA ARG A 239 -4.95 13.22 0.69
C ARG A 239 -5.19 12.43 -0.59
N ALA A 240 -4.50 11.30 -0.77
CA ALA A 240 -4.72 10.37 -1.89
C ALA A 240 -6.16 9.86 -1.92
N VAL A 241 -6.67 9.45 -0.77
CA VAL A 241 -8.03 8.90 -0.63
C VAL A 241 -9.10 9.98 -0.82
N ALA A 242 -8.82 11.22 -0.42
CA ALA A 242 -9.67 12.38 -0.67
C ALA A 242 -9.68 12.86 -2.14
N GLY A 243 -8.84 12.28 -3.00
CA GLY A 243 -8.74 12.68 -4.40
C GLY A 243 -8.01 14.02 -4.60
N GLU A 244 -7.19 14.44 -3.64
CA GLU A 244 -6.31 15.59 -3.85
C GLU A 244 -5.31 15.31 -4.97
N LYS A 245 -4.88 16.38 -5.66
CA LYS A 245 -3.87 16.29 -6.72
C LYS A 245 -2.48 16.07 -6.14
N ILE A 246 -2.23 14.86 -5.65
CA ILE A 246 -0.91 14.40 -5.19
C ILE A 246 -0.39 13.29 -6.09
N GLY A 247 0.91 13.35 -6.38
CA GLY A 247 1.58 12.41 -7.26
C GLY A 247 0.96 12.29 -8.65
N THR A 248 0.83 11.07 -9.15
CA THR A 248 0.35 10.80 -10.52
C THR A 248 -0.79 9.81 -10.53
N LEU A 249 -1.93 10.25 -11.08
CA LEU A 249 -3.06 9.38 -11.36
C LEU A 249 -2.90 8.76 -12.76
N VAL A 250 -2.94 7.42 -12.83
CA VAL A 250 -2.98 6.64 -14.06
C VAL A 250 -4.39 6.11 -14.26
N THR A 251 -5.03 6.44 -15.38
CA THR A 251 -6.37 5.95 -15.74
C THR A 251 -6.42 5.57 -17.21
N THR A 252 -7.44 4.80 -17.62
CA THR A 252 -7.72 4.61 -19.05
C THR A 252 -8.54 5.77 -19.57
#